data_AF-A0A960KTY0-F1
#
_entry.id   AF-A0A960KTY0-F1
#
_cell.length_a   1.000
_cell.length_b   1.000
_cell.length_c   1.000
_cell.angle_alpha   90.00
_cell.angle_beta   90.00
_cell.angle_gamma   90.00
#
_symmetry.space_group_name_H-M   'P 1'
#
loop_
_entity.id
_entity.type
_entity.pdbx_description
1 polymer ?
#
loop_
_entity_poly.entity_id
_entity_poly.type
_entity_poly.pdbx_seq_one_letter_code
_entity_poly.pdbx_strand_id
1 'polypeptide(L)'
;MAHDHQSDYVGTVSALGPQKISAKTRNIYLAMMLVGFATFAYFAFGSDTPRVGWISFLHNLYIFTGLAAAGVVVATILQTASANWARPIKRIAESTQAFFPVAIVGFIILYFGAAEIYPWVTVPPAEHSNKHLWLTQNFVFARVIGGVIILMLVARWFSKNADRPDFGLAHQHNSAWPQPAGWTDLESEVAKAQKAMSLAGPIYCVLFAVIISFLAYDLIMSMDYGWFSTMFGGWNFTTHILMTWGMLYFFSHFAAKRFGIGEFFPKPMWHDLGKLTFGFTVVWGYLFFAQYLVIWYGNLPHEAGFLITRFHEEPWAPISKVILAMVFVLPFLLGLSRKRKMSFKTFAPVVIISFCGIWMERWMLITPAAWYFDAETGHYAHGLMTLVIADVLVFVGFLGLFLLVYTNYLFKRPVMPISDPRLPLGIHRH
;
A
#
# COMPACT_ATOMS: atom_id res chain seq x y z
N MET A 1 -2.98 -48.40 -5.87
CA MET A 1 -1.75 -47.74 -5.37
C MET A 1 -1.49 -46.45 -6.15
N ALA A 2 -2.33 -45.43 -5.97
CA ALA A 2 -2.18 -44.10 -6.59
C ALA A 2 -2.49 -42.98 -5.58
N HIS A 3 -2.10 -43.20 -4.33
CA HIS A 3 -2.08 -42.21 -3.25
C HIS A 3 -0.64 -42.24 -2.71
N ASP A 4 0.22 -41.27 -3.05
CA ASP A 4 1.39 -40.90 -2.20
C ASP A 4 2.31 -39.75 -2.65
N HIS A 5 1.91 -38.91 -3.62
CA HIS A 5 2.65 -37.66 -3.90
C HIS A 5 1.80 -36.40 -3.72
N GLN A 6 0.94 -36.40 -2.70
CA GLN A 6 0.45 -35.14 -2.15
C GLN A 6 1.59 -34.58 -1.30
N SER A 7 2.29 -33.57 -1.82
CA SER A 7 3.33 -32.87 -1.08
C SER A 7 2.78 -32.40 0.25
N ASP A 8 3.39 -32.88 1.34
CA ASP A 8 3.00 -32.53 2.71
C ASP A 8 3.34 -31.05 2.99
N TYR A 9 2.50 -30.16 2.47
CA TYR A 9 2.65 -28.71 2.63
C TYR A 9 2.52 -28.31 4.10
N VAL A 10 1.72 -29.03 4.89
CA VAL A 10 1.54 -28.79 6.32
C VAL A 10 2.85 -29.07 7.06
N GLY A 11 3.42 -30.26 6.88
CA GLY A 11 4.70 -30.62 7.47
C GLY A 11 5.82 -29.71 7.01
N THR A 12 5.91 -29.44 5.70
CA THR A 12 6.96 -28.58 5.11
C THR A 12 6.94 -27.17 5.71
N VAL A 13 5.77 -26.54 5.78
CA VAL A 13 5.66 -25.18 6.32
C VAL A 13 5.84 -25.16 7.84
N SER A 14 5.30 -26.15 8.55
CA SER A 14 5.37 -26.20 10.01
C SER A 14 6.80 -26.48 10.50
N ALA A 15 7.56 -27.31 9.78
CA ALA A 15 8.96 -27.62 10.08
C ALA A 15 9.87 -26.39 10.05
N LEU A 16 9.53 -25.36 9.26
CA LEU A 16 10.32 -24.13 9.18
C LEU A 16 10.42 -23.39 10.53
N GLY A 17 9.40 -23.47 11.38
CA GLY A 17 9.36 -22.75 12.66
C GLY A 17 9.38 -21.22 12.52
N PRO A 18 9.21 -20.47 13.63
CA PRO A 18 9.38 -19.02 13.62
C PRO A 18 10.79 -18.62 13.18
N GLN A 19 10.87 -17.74 12.18
CA GLN A 19 12.14 -17.26 11.64
C GLN A 19 12.59 -15.96 12.29
N LYS A 20 13.88 -15.65 12.16
CA LYS A 20 14.45 -14.35 12.53
C LYS A 20 15.08 -13.68 11.31
N ILE A 21 15.03 -12.35 11.28
CA ILE A 21 15.71 -11.56 10.26
C ILE A 21 17.22 -11.72 10.46
N SER A 22 17.96 -12.04 9.39
CA SER A 22 19.42 -12.13 9.47
C SER A 22 20.02 -10.78 9.90
N ALA A 23 21.14 -10.79 10.62
CA ALA A 23 21.81 -9.55 11.04
C ALA A 23 22.14 -8.64 9.84
N LYS A 24 22.61 -9.23 8.73
CA LYS A 24 22.90 -8.50 7.48
C LYS A 24 21.65 -7.81 6.92
N THR A 25 20.55 -8.54 6.76
CA THR A 25 19.29 -7.99 6.23
C THR A 25 18.73 -6.91 7.15
N ARG A 26 18.76 -7.13 8.47
CA ARG A 26 18.32 -6.16 9.46
C ARG A 26 19.15 -4.87 9.39
N ASN A 27 20.47 -4.98 9.29
CA ASN A 27 21.36 -3.83 9.18
C ASN A 27 21.12 -3.02 7.89
N ILE A 28 20.79 -3.69 6.78
CA ILE A 28 20.38 -3.00 5.54
C ILE A 28 19.10 -2.19 5.78
N TYR A 29 18.07 -2.78 6.39
CA TYR A 29 16.83 -2.07 6.70
C TYR A 29 17.07 -0.87 7.64
N LEU A 30 17.91 -1.04 8.67
CA LEU A 30 18.27 0.03 9.59
C LEU A 30 19.08 1.15 8.91
N ALA A 31 20.00 0.81 8.00
CA ALA A 31 20.75 1.80 7.24
C ALA A 31 19.84 2.62 6.31
N MET A 32 18.90 1.95 5.63
CA MET A 32 17.88 2.62 4.81
C MET A 32 17.05 3.59 5.66
N MET A 33 16.56 3.14 6.83
CA MET A 33 15.84 3.97 7.79
C MET A 33 16.67 5.18 8.24
N LEU A 34 17.93 4.97 8.61
CA LEU A 34 18.81 6.04 9.05
C LEU A 34 18.96 7.11 7.97
N VAL A 35 19.25 6.70 6.73
CA VAL A 35 19.39 7.63 5.59
C VAL A 35 18.12 8.45 5.39
N GLY A 36 16.95 7.80 5.32
CA GLY A 36 15.71 8.51 5.03
C GLY A 36 15.20 9.37 6.18
N PHE A 37 15.24 8.90 7.43
CA PHE A 37 14.77 9.69 8.57
C PHE A 37 15.76 10.79 8.98
N ALA A 38 17.07 10.61 8.76
CA ALA A 38 18.02 11.70 8.90
C ALA A 38 17.79 12.78 7.82
N THR A 39 17.49 12.38 6.58
CA THR A 39 17.13 13.32 5.52
C THR A 39 15.85 14.08 5.87
N PHE A 40 14.82 13.39 6.35
CA PHE A 40 13.60 14.03 6.84
C PHE A 40 13.92 15.03 7.97
N ALA A 41 14.66 14.63 9.00
CA ALA A 41 14.99 15.49 10.13
C ALA A 41 15.81 16.73 9.70
N TYR A 42 16.75 16.55 8.78
CA TYR A 42 17.52 17.65 8.20
C TYR A 42 16.59 18.66 7.51
N PHE A 43 15.75 18.20 6.57
CA PHE A 43 14.88 19.13 5.85
C PHE A 43 13.75 19.71 6.71
N ALA A 44 13.20 18.95 7.65
CA ALA A 44 12.05 19.40 8.44
C ALA A 44 12.42 20.37 9.56
N PHE A 45 13.65 20.30 10.09
CA PHE A 45 14.06 21.06 11.28
C PHE A 45 15.40 21.80 11.15
N GLY A 46 16.24 21.42 10.19
CA GLY A 46 17.62 21.91 10.08
C GLY A 46 17.93 22.72 8.83
N SER A 47 17.05 22.73 7.83
CA SER A 47 17.20 23.56 6.62
C SER A 47 16.29 24.78 6.67
N ASP A 48 16.59 25.77 5.83
CA ASP A 48 15.73 26.96 5.62
C ASP A 48 14.42 26.62 4.89
N THR A 49 14.13 25.33 4.70
CA THR A 49 13.12 24.81 3.78
C THR A 49 12.26 23.68 4.41
N PRO A 50 11.69 23.90 5.62
CA PRO A 50 10.97 22.88 6.41
C PRO A 50 9.90 22.14 5.61
N ARG A 51 9.20 22.86 4.74
CA ARG A 51 8.16 22.35 3.85
C ARG A 51 8.58 21.16 3.00
N VAL A 52 9.83 21.12 2.53
CA VAL A 52 10.37 19.98 1.75
C VAL A 52 10.32 18.70 2.56
N GLY A 53 10.80 18.75 3.80
CA GLY A 53 10.84 17.58 4.69
C GLY A 53 9.44 17.05 4.98
N TRP A 54 8.51 17.94 5.34
CA TRP A 54 7.13 17.57 5.68
C TRP A 54 6.33 17.02 4.51
N ILE A 55 6.53 17.56 3.30
CA ILE A 55 5.85 17.07 2.09
C ILE A 55 6.40 15.70 1.67
N SER A 56 7.72 15.51 1.69
CA SER A 56 8.32 14.19 1.45
C SER A 56 7.86 13.16 2.49
N PHE A 57 7.72 13.58 3.75
CA PHE A 57 7.20 12.70 4.80
C PHE A 57 5.74 12.32 4.57
N LEU A 58 4.86 13.29 4.26
CA LEU A 58 3.46 13.04 3.93
C LEU A 58 3.32 12.09 2.73
N HIS A 59 4.03 12.36 1.64
CA HIS A 59 3.95 11.58 0.42
C HIS A 59 4.25 10.09 0.68
N ASN A 60 5.37 9.81 1.34
CA ASN A 60 5.78 8.44 1.63
C ASN A 60 4.90 7.79 2.71
N LEU A 61 4.55 8.51 3.76
CA LEU A 61 3.63 8.00 4.80
C LEU A 61 2.28 7.59 4.19
N TYR A 62 1.73 8.38 3.28
CA TYR A 62 0.48 8.10 2.59
C TYR A 62 0.56 6.81 1.77
N ILE A 63 1.60 6.68 0.92
CA ILE A 63 1.81 5.48 0.10
C ILE A 63 1.90 4.21 0.94
N PHE A 64 2.75 4.21 1.98
CA PHE A 64 2.97 2.99 2.77
C PHE A 64 1.78 2.67 3.68
N THR A 65 1.03 3.68 4.13
CA THR A 65 -0.26 3.47 4.82
C THR A 65 -1.28 2.82 3.89
N GLY A 66 -1.42 3.35 2.67
CA GLY A 66 -2.34 2.78 1.69
C GLY A 66 -1.94 1.37 1.27
N LEU A 67 -0.63 1.06 1.16
CA LEU A 67 -0.13 -0.30 0.91
C LEU A 67 -0.42 -1.25 2.08
N ALA A 68 -0.27 -0.77 3.32
CA ALA A 68 -0.63 -1.52 4.53
C ALA A 68 -2.12 -1.88 4.54
N ALA A 69 -2.97 -0.94 4.18
CA ALA A 69 -4.41 -1.14 4.16
C ALA A 69 -4.86 -2.02 2.98
N ALA A 70 -4.28 -1.80 1.80
CA ALA A 70 -4.65 -2.50 0.57
C ALA A 70 -4.18 -3.96 0.54
N GLY A 71 -3.06 -4.30 1.18
CA GLY A 71 -2.65 -5.70 1.36
C GLY A 71 -3.66 -6.54 2.12
N VAL A 72 -4.23 -5.98 3.20
CA VAL A 72 -5.32 -6.63 3.92
C VAL A 72 -6.59 -6.70 3.06
N VAL A 73 -6.91 -5.66 2.27
CA VAL A 73 -8.08 -5.70 1.37
C VAL A 73 -7.95 -6.80 0.34
N VAL A 74 -6.76 -7.00 -0.23
CA VAL A 74 -6.55 -8.10 -1.15
C VAL A 74 -6.80 -9.43 -0.44
N ALA A 75 -6.29 -9.63 0.78
CA ALA A 75 -6.56 -10.85 1.54
C ALA A 75 -8.06 -11.07 1.84
N THR A 76 -8.79 -10.00 2.17
CA THR A 76 -10.22 -10.07 2.46
C THR A 76 -11.05 -10.28 1.19
N ILE A 77 -10.66 -9.71 0.05
CA ILE A 77 -11.27 -10.00 -1.27
C ILE A 77 -11.10 -11.48 -1.60
N LEU A 78 -9.90 -12.03 -1.42
CA LEU A 78 -9.64 -13.45 -1.68
C LEU A 78 -10.49 -14.37 -0.79
N GLN A 79 -10.67 -13.98 0.48
CA GLN A 79 -11.56 -14.70 1.40
C GLN A 79 -13.03 -14.60 0.95
N THR A 80 -13.52 -13.38 0.72
CA THR A 80 -14.93 -13.08 0.41
C THR A 80 -15.36 -13.71 -0.90
N ALA A 81 -14.50 -13.63 -1.93
CA ALA A 81 -14.74 -14.24 -3.23
C ALA A 81 -14.52 -15.77 -3.23
N SER A 82 -14.20 -16.38 -2.07
CA SER A 82 -13.86 -17.81 -1.97
C SER A 82 -12.79 -18.24 -2.99
N ALA A 83 -11.80 -17.37 -3.25
CA ALA A 83 -10.82 -17.61 -4.28
C ALA A 83 -9.93 -18.81 -3.93
N ASN A 84 -9.96 -19.86 -4.74
CA ASN A 84 -9.14 -21.07 -4.53
C ASN A 84 -7.68 -20.86 -4.95
N TRP A 85 -7.45 -20.07 -6.00
CA TRP A 85 -6.15 -19.97 -6.67
C TRP A 85 -5.06 -19.21 -5.91
N ALA A 86 -5.44 -18.26 -5.05
CA ALA A 86 -4.53 -17.31 -4.40
C ALA A 86 -4.33 -17.58 -2.90
N ARG A 87 -4.69 -18.77 -2.43
CA ARG A 87 -4.53 -19.14 -1.02
C ARG A 87 -3.06 -19.08 -0.54
N PRO A 88 -2.04 -19.50 -1.33
CA PRO A 88 -0.64 -19.39 -0.92
C PRO A 88 -0.16 -17.96 -0.64
N ILE A 89 -0.76 -16.96 -1.31
CA ILE A 89 -0.34 -15.54 -1.20
C ILE A 89 -1.14 -14.76 -0.16
N LYS A 90 -2.22 -15.33 0.40
CA LYS A 90 -3.12 -14.64 1.33
C LYS A 90 -2.38 -14.09 2.55
N ARG A 91 -1.55 -14.93 3.18
CA ARG A 91 -0.73 -14.56 4.34
C ARG A 91 0.30 -13.47 4.04
N ILE A 92 0.88 -13.53 2.84
CA ILE A 92 1.85 -12.54 2.34
C ILE A 92 1.18 -11.17 2.22
N ALA A 93 -0.08 -11.13 1.77
CA ALA A 93 -0.90 -9.92 1.70
C ALA A 93 -1.30 -9.39 3.08
N GLU A 94 -1.77 -10.25 3.98
CA GLU A 94 -2.16 -9.88 5.35
C GLU A 94 -1.00 -9.24 6.14
N SER A 95 0.23 -9.66 5.90
CA SER A 95 1.41 -9.22 6.65
C SER A 95 1.72 -7.72 6.49
N THR A 96 1.18 -7.07 5.46
CA THR A 96 1.27 -5.61 5.26
C THR A 96 0.67 -4.79 6.40
N GLN A 97 -0.29 -5.35 7.15
CA GLN A 97 -0.92 -4.70 8.30
C GLN A 97 0.07 -4.34 9.43
N ALA A 98 1.25 -4.96 9.45
CA ALA A 98 2.29 -4.69 10.44
C ALA A 98 2.72 -3.22 10.47
N PHE A 99 2.47 -2.49 9.39
CA PHE A 99 2.79 -1.07 9.27
C PHE A 99 1.74 -0.14 9.88
N PHE A 100 0.53 -0.60 10.24
CA PHE A 100 -0.50 0.28 10.81
C PHE A 100 -0.07 1.06 12.07
N PRO A 101 0.61 0.45 13.07
CA PRO A 101 1.10 1.21 14.22
C PRO A 101 2.12 2.29 13.83
N VAL A 102 2.96 2.01 12.84
CA VAL A 102 3.91 2.98 12.30
C VAL A 102 3.16 4.12 11.62
N ALA A 103 2.13 3.81 10.82
CA ALA A 103 1.31 4.82 10.17
C ALA A 103 0.64 5.76 11.19
N ILE A 104 0.07 5.22 12.27
CA ILE A 104 -0.55 6.02 13.34
C ILE A 104 0.46 6.99 13.97
N VAL A 105 1.65 6.48 14.35
CA VAL A 105 2.72 7.34 14.90
C VAL A 105 3.17 8.37 13.87
N GLY A 106 3.28 7.97 12.60
CA GLY A 106 3.60 8.87 11.49
C GLY A 106 2.60 10.01 11.35
N PHE A 107 1.30 9.74 11.41
CA PHE A 107 0.28 10.80 11.32
C PHE A 107 0.26 11.71 12.56
N ILE A 108 0.60 11.19 13.74
CA ILE A 108 0.81 12.01 14.93
C ILE A 108 2.03 12.93 14.74
N ILE A 109 3.12 12.45 14.15
CA ILE A 109 4.29 13.29 13.82
C ILE A 109 3.90 14.36 12.79
N LEU A 110 3.15 13.97 11.75
CA LEU A 110 2.68 14.86 10.69
C LEU A 110 1.79 16.00 11.22
N TYR A 111 1.04 15.78 12.31
CA TYR A 111 0.22 16.81 12.95
C TYR A 111 1.04 18.06 13.30
N PHE A 112 2.29 17.90 13.74
CA PHE A 112 3.15 19.03 14.11
C PHE A 112 3.72 19.78 12.91
N GLY A 113 3.77 19.14 11.73
CA GLY A 113 4.18 19.76 10.47
C GLY A 113 3.02 20.28 9.62
N ALA A 114 1.79 20.25 10.14
CA ALA A 114 0.60 20.56 9.34
C ALA A 114 0.61 21.99 8.77
N ALA A 115 1.12 22.96 9.53
CA ALA A 115 1.20 24.36 9.11
C ALA A 115 2.13 24.58 7.90
N GLU A 116 3.13 23.72 7.72
CA GLU A 116 4.06 23.77 6.58
C GLU A 116 3.43 23.23 5.29
N ILE A 117 2.47 22.30 5.43
CA ILE A 117 1.87 21.60 4.29
C ILE A 117 0.60 22.30 3.83
N TYR A 118 -0.28 22.63 4.79
CA TYR A 118 -1.68 22.94 4.53
C TYR A 118 -1.98 24.42 4.69
N PRO A 119 -2.36 25.14 3.61
CA PRO A 119 -2.67 26.56 3.71
C PRO A 119 -3.87 26.87 4.60
N TRP A 120 -4.83 25.95 4.74
CA TRP A 120 -5.99 26.12 5.62
C TRP A 120 -5.64 26.06 7.12
N VAL A 121 -4.42 25.67 7.50
CA VAL A 121 -3.94 25.74 8.89
C VAL A 121 -3.50 27.17 9.22
N THR A 122 -2.82 27.83 8.30
CA THR A 122 -2.31 29.20 8.48
C THR A 122 -3.34 30.26 8.12
N VAL A 123 -4.16 29.99 7.11
CA VAL A 123 -5.27 30.84 6.66
C VAL A 123 -6.56 30.03 6.64
N PRO A 124 -7.28 29.95 7.78
CA PRO A 124 -8.49 29.16 7.87
C PRO A 124 -9.56 29.59 6.85
N PRO A 125 -10.38 28.66 6.33
CA PRO A 125 -11.50 29.00 5.47
C PRO A 125 -12.45 29.98 6.18
N ALA A 126 -13.01 30.95 5.44
CA ALA A 126 -13.97 31.90 5.98
C ALA A 126 -15.10 31.20 6.75
N GLU A 127 -15.55 31.78 7.87
CA GLU A 127 -16.54 31.15 8.77
C GLU A 127 -17.86 30.80 8.08
N HIS A 128 -18.25 31.55 7.04
CA HIS A 128 -19.47 31.26 6.28
C HIS A 128 -19.29 30.14 5.24
N SER A 129 -18.09 29.59 5.05
CA SER A 129 -17.83 28.46 4.16
C SER A 129 -18.22 27.15 4.83
N ASN A 130 -18.91 26.25 4.12
CA ASN A 130 -19.19 24.89 4.60
C ASN A 130 -17.90 24.07 4.92
N LYS A 131 -16.73 24.56 4.52
CA LYS A 131 -15.43 23.91 4.76
C LYS A 131 -14.79 24.28 6.11
N HIS A 132 -15.21 25.36 6.78
CA HIS A 132 -14.57 25.84 8.02
C HIS A 132 -14.65 24.81 9.16
N LEU A 133 -15.73 24.04 9.25
CA LEU A 133 -15.86 22.95 10.23
C LEU A 133 -15.02 21.73 9.82
N TRP A 134 -15.01 21.39 8.54
CA TRP A 134 -14.36 20.18 8.02
C TRP A 134 -12.83 20.26 8.11
N LEU A 135 -12.28 21.43 7.77
CA LEU A 135 -10.84 21.72 7.66
C LEU A 135 -10.29 22.44 8.91
N THR A 136 -10.53 21.85 10.08
CA THR A 136 -9.79 22.21 11.29
C THR A 136 -8.72 21.16 11.55
N GLN A 137 -7.51 21.59 11.95
CA GLN A 137 -6.38 20.68 12.13
C GLN A 137 -6.71 19.52 13.08
N ASN A 138 -7.33 19.82 14.22
CA ASN A 138 -7.72 18.80 15.18
C ASN A 138 -8.72 17.80 14.60
N PHE A 139 -9.73 18.26 13.85
CA PHE A 139 -10.75 17.36 13.30
C PHE A 139 -10.22 16.53 12.13
N VAL A 140 -9.43 17.13 11.23
CA VAL A 140 -8.76 16.43 10.12
C VAL A 140 -7.88 15.30 10.66
N PHE A 141 -6.97 15.60 11.58
CA PHE A 141 -6.05 14.58 12.11
C PHE A 141 -6.77 13.56 13.00
N ALA A 142 -7.84 13.94 13.72
CA ALA A 142 -8.68 12.98 14.43
C ALA A 142 -9.35 11.97 13.47
N ARG A 143 -9.86 12.44 12.32
CA ARG A 143 -10.43 11.55 11.29
C ARG A 143 -9.38 10.66 10.64
N VAL A 144 -8.23 11.22 10.28
CA VAL A 144 -7.13 10.45 9.65
C VAL A 144 -6.64 9.35 10.61
N ILE A 145 -6.27 9.71 11.84
CA ILE A 145 -5.78 8.75 12.83
C ILE A 145 -6.88 7.76 13.22
N GLY A 146 -8.10 8.25 13.47
CA GLY A 146 -9.25 7.42 13.81
C GLY A 146 -9.59 6.40 12.70
N GLY A 147 -9.58 6.83 11.44
CA GLY A 147 -9.78 5.96 10.29
C GLY A 147 -8.71 4.87 10.18
N VAL A 148 -7.44 5.22 10.34
CA VAL A 148 -6.33 4.24 10.32
C VAL A 148 -6.43 3.25 11.50
N ILE A 149 -6.85 3.72 12.69
CA ILE A 149 -7.11 2.84 13.85
C ILE A 149 -8.27 1.88 13.55
N ILE A 150 -9.37 2.36 12.98
CA ILE A 150 -10.52 1.53 12.61
C ILE A 150 -10.09 0.42 11.63
N LEU A 151 -9.34 0.78 10.58
CA LEU A 151 -8.78 -0.20 9.65
C LEU A 151 -7.87 -1.20 10.37
N MET A 152 -6.97 -0.73 11.23
CA MET A 152 -6.08 -1.60 12.01
C MET A 152 -6.84 -2.59 12.89
N LEU A 153 -7.91 -2.15 13.56
CA LEU A 153 -8.71 -3.01 14.45
C LEU A 153 -9.43 -4.11 13.67
N VAL A 154 -10.08 -3.76 12.56
CA VAL A 154 -10.77 -4.74 11.71
C VAL A 154 -9.78 -5.67 11.00
N ALA A 155 -8.63 -5.15 10.54
CA ALA A 155 -7.54 -5.97 9.99
C ALA A 155 -7.01 -6.97 11.02
N ARG A 156 -6.78 -6.53 12.26
CA ARG A 156 -6.35 -7.43 13.35
C ARG A 156 -7.41 -8.45 13.70
N TRP A 157 -8.69 -8.07 13.68
CA TRP A 157 -9.77 -9.03 13.87
C TRP A 157 -9.78 -10.10 12.79
N PHE A 158 -9.66 -9.72 11.52
CA PHE A 158 -9.53 -10.67 10.40
C PHE A 158 -8.31 -11.59 10.56
N SER A 159 -7.12 -11.02 10.75
CA SER A 159 -5.88 -11.81 10.79
C SER A 159 -5.68 -12.63 12.05
N LYS A 160 -6.19 -12.20 13.22
CA LYS A 160 -6.18 -13.05 14.41
C LYS A 160 -6.98 -14.33 14.20
N ASN A 161 -8.11 -14.24 13.49
CA ASN A 161 -8.90 -15.41 13.14
C ASN A 161 -8.24 -16.26 12.05
N ALA A 162 -7.54 -15.64 11.09
CA ALA A 162 -6.75 -16.37 10.10
C ALA A 162 -5.52 -17.09 10.73
N ASP A 163 -4.85 -16.45 11.68
CA ASP A 163 -3.65 -16.93 12.38
C ASP A 163 -3.93 -18.13 13.30
N ARG A 164 -5.05 -18.10 14.03
CA ARG A 164 -5.31 -19.03 15.13
C ARG A 164 -5.26 -20.51 14.73
N PRO A 165 -6.01 -20.98 13.71
CA PRO A 165 -5.97 -22.39 13.31
C PRO A 165 -4.62 -22.79 12.71
N ASP A 166 -3.93 -21.88 12.02
CA ASP A 166 -2.59 -22.13 11.49
C ASP A 166 -1.56 -22.34 12.59
N PHE A 167 -1.59 -21.55 13.66
CA PHE A 167 -0.69 -21.72 14.80
C PHE A 167 -0.92 -23.04 15.53
N GLY A 168 -2.18 -23.43 15.76
CA GLY A 168 -2.48 -24.70 16.42
C GLY A 168 -2.06 -25.91 15.59
N LEU A 169 -2.30 -25.87 14.27
CA LEU A 169 -1.83 -26.93 13.38
C LEU A 169 -0.29 -26.96 13.31
N ALA A 170 0.37 -25.82 13.16
CA ALA A 170 1.82 -25.76 13.10
C ALA A 170 2.49 -26.23 14.41
N HIS A 171 1.89 -25.93 15.57
CA HIS A 171 2.37 -26.38 16.88
C HIS A 171 2.37 -27.90 17.02
N GLN A 172 1.37 -28.59 16.44
CA GLN A 172 1.30 -30.06 16.48
C GLN A 172 2.49 -30.72 15.75
N HIS A 173 3.02 -30.07 14.71
CA HIS A 173 4.18 -30.55 13.97
C HIS A 173 5.52 -30.02 14.51
N ASN A 174 5.53 -28.83 15.12
CA ASN A 174 6.74 -28.19 15.64
C ASN A 174 6.40 -27.31 16.85
N SER A 175 6.82 -27.75 18.04
CA SER A 175 6.53 -27.09 19.31
C SER A 175 7.16 -25.69 19.47
N ALA A 176 8.05 -25.29 18.55
CA ALA A 176 8.56 -23.91 18.49
C ALA A 176 7.47 -22.89 18.13
N TRP A 177 6.37 -23.31 17.50
CA TRP A 177 5.22 -22.44 17.27
C TRP A 177 4.40 -22.24 18.55
N PRO A 178 3.81 -21.06 18.75
CA PRO A 178 2.97 -20.81 19.92
C PRO A 178 1.68 -21.63 19.85
N GLN A 179 1.30 -22.27 20.95
CA GLN A 179 0.01 -22.93 21.07
C GLN A 179 -1.08 -21.90 21.38
N PRO A 180 -2.19 -21.85 20.61
CA PRO A 180 -3.29 -20.95 20.92
C PRO A 180 -3.95 -21.29 22.26
N ALA A 181 -4.22 -20.29 23.09
CA ALA A 181 -4.91 -20.49 24.37
C ALA A 181 -6.34 -21.04 24.14
N GLY A 182 -6.73 -22.01 24.98
CA GLY A 182 -8.04 -22.66 24.90
C GLY A 182 -8.26 -23.42 23.59
N TRP A 183 -7.19 -23.98 23.01
CA TRP A 183 -7.27 -24.80 21.80
C TRP A 183 -8.15 -26.03 22.04
N THR A 184 -9.13 -26.27 21.16
CA THR A 184 -9.97 -27.48 21.19
C THR A 184 -9.51 -28.45 20.11
N ASP A 185 -10.17 -28.39 18.96
CA ASP A 185 -10.07 -29.29 17.83
C ASP A 185 -9.93 -28.45 16.55
N LEU A 186 -9.20 -28.99 15.57
CA LEU A 186 -8.87 -28.24 14.37
C LEU A 186 -10.11 -27.85 13.57
N GLU A 187 -11.10 -28.74 13.47
CA GLU A 187 -12.29 -28.54 12.65
C GLU A 187 -13.15 -27.38 13.18
N SER A 188 -13.43 -27.37 14.48
CA SER A 188 -14.15 -26.28 15.17
C SER A 188 -13.41 -24.96 15.07
N GLU A 189 -12.09 -24.96 15.25
CA GLU A 189 -11.25 -23.76 15.16
C GLU A 189 -11.25 -23.18 13.73
N VAL A 190 -11.12 -24.04 12.71
CA VAL A 190 -11.23 -23.64 11.31
C VAL A 190 -12.63 -23.11 10.99
N ALA A 191 -13.70 -23.76 11.46
CA ALA A 191 -15.07 -23.31 11.22
C ALA A 191 -15.33 -21.93 11.85
N LYS A 192 -14.90 -21.71 13.10
CA LYS A 192 -14.98 -20.42 13.79
C LYS A 192 -14.19 -19.34 13.05
N ALA A 193 -12.95 -19.65 12.64
CA ALA A 193 -12.10 -18.74 11.88
C ALA A 193 -12.75 -18.35 10.55
N GLN A 194 -13.26 -19.31 9.77
CA GLN A 194 -13.91 -19.05 8.48
C GLN A 194 -15.16 -18.18 8.65
N LYS A 195 -15.99 -18.43 9.68
CA LYS A 195 -17.16 -17.59 9.98
C LYS A 195 -16.75 -16.16 10.31
N ALA A 196 -15.78 -15.97 11.21
CA ALA A 196 -15.31 -14.64 11.58
C ALA A 196 -14.67 -13.88 10.40
N MET A 197 -13.84 -14.55 9.62
CA MET A 197 -13.22 -13.97 8.42
C MET A 197 -14.25 -13.61 7.34
N SER A 198 -15.31 -14.40 7.19
CA SER A 198 -16.38 -14.14 6.20
C SER A 198 -17.25 -12.95 6.58
N LEU A 199 -17.31 -12.60 7.87
CA LEU A 199 -17.95 -11.37 8.35
C LEU A 199 -16.99 -10.16 8.25
N ALA A 200 -15.77 -10.33 8.73
CA ALA A 200 -14.76 -9.27 8.75
C ALA A 200 -14.34 -8.81 7.35
N GLY A 201 -14.33 -9.73 6.37
CA GLY A 201 -13.85 -9.47 5.02
C GLY A 201 -14.63 -8.36 4.29
N PRO A 202 -15.95 -8.50 4.09
CA PRO A 202 -16.77 -7.47 3.45
C PRO A 202 -16.75 -6.13 4.21
N ILE A 203 -16.79 -6.17 5.55
CA ILE A 203 -16.71 -4.97 6.39
C ILE A 203 -15.41 -4.22 6.10
N TYR A 204 -14.29 -4.93 6.08
CA TYR A 204 -12.98 -4.32 5.81
C TYR A 204 -12.91 -3.75 4.38
N CYS A 205 -13.46 -4.43 3.37
CA CYS A 205 -13.50 -3.92 2.00
C CYS A 205 -14.23 -2.56 1.90
N VAL A 206 -15.39 -2.44 2.54
CA VAL A 206 -16.17 -1.19 2.55
C VAL A 206 -15.42 -0.10 3.32
N LEU A 207 -14.93 -0.42 4.52
CA LEU A 207 -14.18 0.54 5.34
C LEU A 207 -12.92 1.02 4.64
N PHE A 208 -12.19 0.16 3.94
CA PHE A 208 -11.03 0.54 3.16
C PHE A 208 -11.39 1.55 2.06
N ALA A 209 -12.41 1.26 1.24
CA ALA A 209 -12.79 2.15 0.16
C ALA A 209 -13.19 3.54 0.69
N VAL A 210 -13.96 3.58 1.77
CA VAL A 210 -14.43 4.81 2.41
C VAL A 210 -13.26 5.56 3.08
N ILE A 211 -12.50 4.90 3.94
CA ILE A 211 -11.45 5.54 4.75
C ILE A 211 -10.29 6.00 3.86
N ILE A 212 -9.84 5.20 2.88
CA ILE A 212 -8.79 5.65 1.96
C ILE A 212 -9.25 6.81 1.09
N SER A 213 -10.53 6.85 0.70
CA SER A 213 -11.09 8.02 0.01
C SER A 213 -11.04 9.27 0.89
N PHE A 214 -11.46 9.17 2.16
CA PHE A 214 -11.38 10.28 3.10
C PHE A 214 -9.95 10.71 3.39
N LEU A 215 -9.01 9.77 3.51
CA LEU A 215 -7.58 10.09 3.64
C LEU A 215 -7.08 10.85 2.41
N ALA A 216 -7.47 10.47 1.20
CA ALA A 216 -7.12 11.21 -0.01
C ALA A 216 -7.70 12.65 0.02
N TYR A 217 -8.94 12.81 0.47
CA TYR A 217 -9.57 14.13 0.59
C TYR A 217 -8.89 15.00 1.64
N ASP A 218 -8.69 14.45 2.84
CA ASP A 218 -8.17 15.18 3.99
C ASP A 218 -6.67 15.47 3.85
N LEU A 219 -5.90 14.53 3.31
CA LEU A 219 -4.44 14.65 3.26
C LEU A 219 -3.91 15.24 1.96
N ILE A 220 -4.59 15.04 0.81
CA ILE A 220 -4.09 15.46 -0.50
C ILE A 220 -4.96 16.55 -1.11
N MET A 221 -6.26 16.28 -1.28
CA MET A 221 -7.18 17.24 -1.92
C MET A 221 -7.26 18.56 -1.13
N SER A 222 -7.19 18.49 0.20
CA SER A 222 -7.27 19.68 1.07
C SER A 222 -6.11 20.66 0.90
N MET A 223 -4.97 20.26 0.31
CA MET A 223 -3.86 21.19 0.04
C MET A 223 -4.27 22.32 -0.90
N ASP A 224 -5.17 22.02 -1.83
CA ASP A 224 -5.89 23.00 -2.63
C ASP A 224 -7.38 22.89 -2.29
N TYR A 225 -7.77 23.47 -1.16
CA TYR A 225 -9.15 23.45 -0.70
C TYR A 225 -10.11 24.28 -1.56
N GLY A 226 -9.64 24.95 -2.63
CA GLY A 226 -10.49 25.50 -3.68
C GLY A 226 -10.98 24.44 -4.67
N TRP A 227 -10.14 23.43 -4.93
CA TRP A 227 -10.41 22.32 -5.82
C TRP A 227 -11.20 21.19 -5.14
N PHE A 228 -12.02 20.47 -5.91
CA PHE A 228 -12.68 19.25 -5.45
C PHE A 228 -12.93 18.28 -6.61
N SER A 229 -12.94 16.98 -6.31
CA SER A 229 -13.34 15.95 -7.26
C SER A 229 -13.85 14.71 -6.53
N THR A 230 -15.06 14.26 -6.87
CA THR A 230 -15.67 13.07 -6.27
C THR A 230 -14.96 11.77 -6.70
N MET A 231 -14.39 11.75 -7.91
CA MET A 231 -13.67 10.58 -8.44
C MET A 231 -12.31 10.39 -7.77
N PHE A 232 -11.77 11.42 -7.13
CA PHE A 232 -10.43 11.42 -6.56
C PHE A 232 -10.24 10.34 -5.49
N GLY A 233 -11.24 10.11 -4.63
CA GLY A 233 -11.18 9.04 -3.63
C GLY A 233 -11.14 7.65 -4.27
N GLY A 234 -12.02 7.44 -5.27
CA GLY A 234 -12.07 6.25 -6.11
C GLY A 234 -10.73 5.90 -6.73
N TRP A 235 -10.16 6.86 -7.43
CA TRP A 235 -8.87 6.73 -8.08
C TRP A 235 -7.73 6.40 -7.10
N ASN A 236 -7.74 7.00 -5.91
CA ASN A 236 -6.73 6.76 -4.88
C ASN A 236 -6.80 5.33 -4.31
N PHE A 237 -7.96 4.86 -3.85
CA PHE A 237 -8.02 3.52 -3.25
C PHE A 237 -7.75 2.42 -4.29
N THR A 238 -8.21 2.58 -5.53
CA THR A 238 -7.93 1.59 -6.60
C THR A 238 -6.45 1.53 -6.94
N THR A 239 -5.75 2.66 -6.85
CA THR A 239 -4.30 2.71 -7.10
C THR A 239 -3.53 1.94 -6.03
N HIS A 240 -3.93 2.04 -4.76
CA HIS A 240 -3.31 1.24 -3.70
C HIS A 240 -3.56 -0.27 -3.88
N ILE A 241 -4.72 -0.66 -4.43
CA ILE A 241 -4.97 -2.06 -4.82
C ILE A 241 -4.04 -2.48 -5.96
N LEU A 242 -3.84 -1.65 -6.99
CA LEU A 242 -2.88 -1.90 -8.07
C LEU A 242 -1.46 -2.11 -7.53
N MET A 243 -0.99 -1.21 -6.67
CA MET A 243 0.31 -1.32 -6.01
C MET A 243 0.40 -2.65 -5.25
N THR A 244 -0.64 -3.02 -4.50
CA THR A 244 -0.64 -4.27 -3.73
C THR A 244 -0.51 -5.50 -4.61
N TRP A 245 -1.21 -5.59 -5.75
CA TRP A 245 -1.08 -6.72 -6.66
C TRP A 245 0.35 -6.87 -7.19
N GLY A 246 0.97 -5.75 -7.55
CA GLY A 246 2.37 -5.74 -7.95
C GLY A 246 3.32 -6.12 -6.80
N MET A 247 3.08 -5.61 -5.58
CA MET A 247 3.88 -5.95 -4.40
C MET A 247 3.82 -7.46 -4.13
N LEU A 248 2.63 -8.05 -4.19
CA LEU A 248 2.43 -9.48 -3.98
C LEU A 248 3.19 -10.32 -5.00
N TYR A 249 3.37 -9.84 -6.23
CA TYR A 249 4.21 -10.51 -7.21
C TYR A 249 5.66 -10.65 -6.72
N PHE A 250 6.26 -9.58 -6.20
CA PHE A 250 7.62 -9.61 -5.65
C PHE A 250 7.71 -10.38 -4.34
N PHE A 251 6.81 -10.09 -3.40
CA PHE A 251 6.89 -10.61 -2.04
C PHE A 251 6.62 -12.12 -2.03
N SER A 252 5.69 -12.59 -2.88
CA SER A 252 5.48 -14.02 -3.09
C SER A 252 6.70 -14.71 -3.68
N HIS A 253 7.41 -14.07 -4.62
CA HIS A 253 8.59 -14.67 -5.25
C HIS A 253 9.74 -14.81 -4.25
N PHE A 254 10.01 -13.75 -3.48
CA PHE A 254 11.05 -13.78 -2.48
C PHE A 254 10.70 -14.68 -1.29
N ALA A 255 9.44 -14.73 -0.85
CA ALA A 255 9.00 -15.66 0.17
C ALA A 255 9.17 -17.11 -0.31
N ALA A 256 8.68 -17.44 -1.51
CA ALA A 256 8.83 -18.78 -2.08
C ALA A 256 10.29 -19.25 -2.11
N LYS A 257 11.21 -18.36 -2.53
CA LYS A 257 12.64 -18.65 -2.55
C LYS A 257 13.25 -18.75 -1.15
N ARG A 258 12.89 -17.85 -0.23
CA ARG A 258 13.46 -17.78 1.13
C ARG A 258 13.09 -18.99 1.98
N PHE A 259 11.89 -19.51 1.81
CA PHE A 259 11.35 -20.62 2.59
C PHE A 259 11.44 -21.97 1.87
N GLY A 260 11.92 -22.01 0.61
CA GLY A 260 12.02 -23.25 -0.16
C GLY A 260 10.67 -23.83 -0.59
N ILE A 261 9.61 -23.02 -0.58
CA ILE A 261 8.21 -23.44 -0.81
C ILE A 261 7.73 -23.20 -2.24
N GLY A 262 8.64 -23.07 -3.21
CA GLY A 262 8.32 -22.69 -4.59
C GLY A 262 7.39 -23.68 -5.32
N GLU A 263 7.37 -24.94 -4.90
CA GLU A 263 6.46 -25.96 -5.44
C GLU A 263 4.98 -25.67 -5.15
N PHE A 264 4.67 -24.96 -4.05
CA PHE A 264 3.30 -24.59 -3.68
C PHE A 264 2.81 -23.32 -4.40
N PHE A 265 3.61 -22.77 -5.33
CA PHE A 265 3.33 -21.54 -6.09
C PHE A 265 3.23 -21.86 -7.59
N PRO A 266 2.15 -22.51 -8.04
CA PRO A 266 2.07 -23.04 -9.40
C PRO A 266 1.99 -21.94 -10.46
N LYS A 267 2.43 -22.23 -11.70
CA LYS A 267 2.47 -21.26 -12.82
C LYS A 267 1.14 -20.53 -13.09
N PRO A 268 -0.05 -21.16 -13.01
CA PRO A 268 -1.33 -20.47 -13.16
C PRO A 268 -1.55 -19.35 -12.15
N MET A 269 -1.05 -19.50 -10.91
CA MET A 269 -1.16 -18.47 -9.88
C MET A 269 -0.38 -17.20 -10.27
N TRP A 270 0.83 -17.35 -10.81
CA TRP A 270 1.62 -16.23 -11.34
C TRP A 270 0.93 -15.51 -12.49
N HIS A 271 0.29 -16.28 -13.39
CA HIS A 271 -0.50 -15.73 -14.48
C HIS A 271 -1.68 -14.90 -13.96
N ASP A 272 -2.40 -15.39 -12.94
CA ASP A 272 -3.54 -14.73 -12.36
C ASP A 272 -3.14 -13.44 -11.60
N LEU A 273 -2.02 -13.46 -10.85
CA LEU A 273 -1.42 -12.24 -10.29
C LEU A 273 -1.08 -11.21 -11.38
N GLY A 274 -0.49 -11.66 -12.49
CA GLY A 274 -0.19 -10.80 -13.63
C GLY A 274 -1.45 -10.24 -14.31
N LYS A 275 -2.53 -11.03 -14.40
CA LYS A 275 -3.83 -10.56 -14.91
C LYS A 275 -4.47 -9.52 -14.00
N LEU A 276 -4.42 -9.69 -12.69
CA LEU A 276 -4.97 -8.71 -11.75
C LEU A 276 -4.17 -7.41 -11.76
N THR A 277 -2.83 -7.50 -11.76
CA THR A 277 -1.98 -6.31 -11.90
C THR A 277 -2.32 -5.55 -13.18
N PHE A 278 -2.39 -6.26 -14.32
CA PHE A 278 -2.77 -5.65 -15.61
C PHE A 278 -4.21 -5.12 -15.62
N GLY A 279 -5.17 -5.84 -15.03
CA GLY A 279 -6.57 -5.41 -14.97
C GLY A 279 -6.71 -4.11 -14.17
N PHE A 280 -6.01 -4.01 -13.04
CA PHE A 280 -6.01 -2.78 -12.24
C PHE A 280 -5.22 -1.63 -12.90
N THR A 281 -4.22 -1.91 -13.75
CA THR A 281 -3.63 -0.90 -14.64
C THR A 281 -4.68 -0.31 -15.58
N VAL A 282 -5.55 -1.15 -16.16
CA VAL A 282 -6.64 -0.67 -17.04
C VAL A 282 -7.66 0.15 -16.24
N VAL A 283 -8.04 -0.30 -15.04
CA VAL A 283 -8.93 0.46 -14.14
C VAL A 283 -8.32 1.81 -13.77
N TRP A 284 -7.02 1.86 -13.48
CA TRP A 284 -6.32 3.11 -13.22
C TRP A 284 -6.43 4.07 -14.42
N GLY A 285 -6.15 3.58 -15.62
CA GLY A 285 -6.23 4.39 -16.85
C GLY A 285 -7.65 4.91 -17.11
N TYR A 286 -8.66 4.06 -16.87
CA TYR A 286 -10.06 4.45 -16.94
C TYR A 286 -10.41 5.56 -15.95
N LEU A 287 -10.08 5.41 -14.66
CA LEU A 287 -10.44 6.39 -13.63
C LEU A 287 -9.70 7.71 -13.83
N PHE A 288 -8.41 7.64 -14.19
CA PHE A 288 -7.63 8.82 -14.58
C PHE A 288 -8.31 9.56 -15.74
N PHE A 289 -8.64 8.86 -16.82
CA PHE A 289 -9.24 9.48 -17.99
C PHE A 289 -10.67 9.98 -17.72
N ALA A 290 -11.47 9.25 -16.95
CA ALA A 290 -12.82 9.64 -16.58
C ALA A 290 -12.83 10.93 -15.75
N GLN A 291 -11.88 11.09 -14.82
CA GLN A 291 -11.72 12.34 -14.08
C GLN A 291 -11.21 13.47 -14.99
N TYR A 292 -10.17 13.20 -15.79
CA TYR A 292 -9.59 14.18 -16.70
C TYR A 292 -10.62 14.73 -17.68
N LEU A 293 -11.37 13.85 -18.35
CA LEU A 293 -12.29 14.21 -19.43
C LEU A 293 -13.40 15.16 -18.95
N VAL A 294 -13.97 14.90 -17.77
CA VAL A 294 -15.06 15.73 -17.22
C VAL A 294 -14.55 17.13 -16.84
N ILE A 295 -13.40 17.22 -16.17
CA ILE A 295 -12.82 18.51 -15.79
C ILE A 295 -12.39 19.29 -17.05
N TRP A 296 -11.74 18.61 -18.00
CA TRP A 296 -11.31 19.23 -19.25
C TRP A 296 -12.49 19.72 -20.10
N TYR A 297 -13.56 18.91 -20.22
CA TYR A 297 -14.74 19.28 -21.00
C TYR A 297 -15.56 20.38 -20.33
N GLY A 298 -15.73 20.31 -19.00
CA GLY A 298 -16.46 21.34 -18.24
C GLY A 298 -15.71 22.67 -18.16
N ASN A 299 -14.36 22.63 -18.16
CA ASN A 299 -13.45 23.77 -18.15
C ASN A 299 -13.83 24.88 -17.15
N LEU A 300 -14.33 24.49 -15.98
CA LEU A 300 -14.67 25.43 -14.92
C LEU A 300 -13.37 26.00 -14.31
N PRO A 301 -13.23 27.33 -14.14
CA PRO A 301 -11.95 27.94 -13.75
C PRO A 301 -11.32 27.37 -12.47
N HIS A 302 -12.15 27.00 -11.49
CA HIS A 302 -11.69 26.46 -10.20
C HIS A 302 -11.31 24.97 -10.25
N GLU A 303 -11.79 24.21 -11.24
CA GLU A 303 -11.47 22.79 -11.40
C GLU A 303 -10.31 22.57 -12.38
N ALA A 304 -10.26 23.39 -13.44
CA ALA A 304 -9.29 23.29 -14.52
C ALA A 304 -7.87 23.64 -14.05
N GLY A 305 -7.70 24.56 -13.09
CA GLY A 305 -6.40 24.96 -12.56
C GLY A 305 -5.54 23.78 -12.10
N PHE A 306 -6.13 22.80 -11.44
CA PHE A 306 -5.45 21.57 -11.01
C PHE A 306 -4.81 20.81 -12.19
N LEU A 307 -5.50 20.73 -13.34
CA LEU A 307 -5.01 20.09 -14.55
C LEU A 307 -4.05 20.98 -15.34
N ILE A 308 -4.30 22.29 -15.42
CA ILE A 308 -3.45 23.24 -16.15
C ILE A 308 -2.03 23.21 -15.57
N THR A 309 -1.89 23.37 -14.25
CA THR A 309 -0.58 23.32 -13.58
C THR A 309 0.15 22.01 -13.83
N ARG A 310 -0.57 20.87 -13.93
CA ARG A 310 0.05 19.54 -14.04
C ARG A 310 0.32 19.10 -15.48
N PHE A 311 -0.46 19.56 -16.46
CA PHE A 311 -0.38 19.10 -17.85
C PHE A 311 0.13 20.16 -18.84
N HIS A 312 0.13 21.45 -18.46
CA HIS A 312 0.45 22.55 -19.37
C HIS A 312 1.59 23.45 -18.85
N GLU A 313 1.79 23.54 -17.53
CA GLU A 313 2.86 24.37 -16.96
C GLU A 313 4.17 23.58 -16.80
N GLU A 314 5.28 24.28 -17.04
CA GLU A 314 6.61 23.75 -16.74
C GLU A 314 6.89 23.85 -15.23
N PRO A 315 7.56 22.85 -14.65
CA PRO A 315 8.16 21.67 -15.27
C PRO A 315 7.30 20.40 -15.15
N TRP A 316 6.02 20.56 -14.86
CA TRP A 316 5.10 19.48 -14.53
C TRP A 316 4.60 18.73 -15.76
N ALA A 317 4.31 19.44 -16.84
CA ALA A 317 3.82 18.86 -18.09
C ALA A 317 4.66 17.67 -18.63
N PRO A 318 6.00 17.74 -18.73
CA PRO A 318 6.80 16.59 -19.14
C PRO A 318 6.76 15.43 -18.13
N ILE A 319 6.73 15.73 -16.83
CA ILE A 319 6.65 14.72 -15.75
C ILE A 319 5.32 13.95 -15.83
N SER A 320 4.20 14.63 -16.05
CA SER A 320 2.88 14.01 -16.28
C SER A 320 2.89 13.01 -17.43
N LYS A 321 3.54 13.35 -18.55
CA LYS A 321 3.64 12.45 -19.72
C LYS A 321 4.44 11.19 -19.38
N VAL A 322 5.54 11.34 -18.64
CA VAL A 322 6.35 10.21 -18.15
C VAL A 322 5.54 9.34 -17.20
N ILE A 323 4.79 9.93 -16.26
CA ILE A 323 3.90 9.21 -15.35
C ILE A 323 2.86 8.40 -16.14
N LEU A 324 2.17 9.02 -17.10
CA LEU A 324 1.17 8.32 -17.91
C LEU A 324 1.77 7.14 -18.68
N ALA A 325 2.99 7.32 -19.21
CA ALA A 325 3.72 6.25 -19.87
C ALA A 325 4.09 5.11 -18.91
N MET A 326 4.56 5.44 -17.71
CA MET A 326 5.02 4.46 -16.71
C MET A 326 3.89 3.74 -16.00
N VAL A 327 2.77 4.41 -15.71
CA VAL A 327 1.65 3.79 -14.99
C VAL A 327 0.73 3.04 -15.94
N PHE A 328 0.48 3.57 -17.13
CA PHE A 328 -0.51 3.04 -18.05
C PHE A 328 0.07 2.51 -19.36
N VAL A 329 0.70 3.34 -20.21
CA VAL A 329 1.04 2.94 -21.59
C VAL A 329 1.98 1.73 -21.63
N LEU A 330 3.11 1.79 -20.91
CA LEU A 330 4.08 0.70 -20.88
C LEU A 330 3.52 -0.54 -20.18
N PRO A 331 2.92 -0.46 -18.98
CA PRO A 331 2.34 -1.64 -18.35
C PRO A 331 1.17 -2.25 -19.13
N PHE A 332 0.40 -1.43 -19.85
CA PHE A 332 -0.66 -1.91 -20.75
C PHE A 332 -0.07 -2.74 -21.89
N LEU A 333 0.82 -2.15 -22.70
CA LEU A 333 1.40 -2.80 -23.89
C LEU A 333 2.18 -4.06 -23.51
N LEU A 334 3.03 -3.98 -22.48
CA LEU A 334 3.84 -5.10 -22.04
C LEU A 334 2.99 -6.17 -21.34
N GLY A 335 1.92 -5.75 -20.65
CA GLY A 335 0.97 -6.61 -19.97
C GLY A 335 0.06 -7.43 -20.88
N LEU A 336 -0.13 -7.07 -22.16
CA LEU A 336 -0.95 -7.87 -23.09
C LEU A 336 -0.45 -9.31 -23.27
N SER A 337 0.87 -9.53 -23.17
CA SER A 337 1.46 -10.85 -23.37
C SER A 337 1.20 -11.80 -22.21
N ARG A 338 0.49 -12.90 -22.49
CA ARG A 338 0.32 -14.03 -21.55
C ARG A 338 1.66 -14.58 -21.07
N LYS A 339 2.60 -14.84 -21.99
CA LYS A 339 3.92 -15.42 -21.66
C LYS A 339 4.69 -14.55 -20.67
N ARG A 340 4.58 -13.22 -20.80
CA ARG A 340 5.24 -12.27 -19.90
C ARG A 340 4.71 -12.41 -18.47
N LYS A 341 3.39 -12.39 -18.30
CA LYS A 341 2.72 -12.51 -16.99
C LYS A 341 3.06 -13.81 -16.22
N MET A 342 3.44 -14.88 -16.91
CA MET A 342 3.76 -16.17 -16.30
C MET A 342 5.19 -16.30 -15.76
N SER A 343 6.08 -15.34 -16.03
CA SER A 343 7.49 -15.44 -15.63
C SER A 343 7.93 -14.22 -14.84
N PHE A 344 8.48 -14.47 -13.65
CA PHE A 344 8.98 -13.42 -12.78
C PHE A 344 9.99 -12.51 -13.50
N LYS A 345 10.93 -13.10 -14.23
CA LYS A 345 12.01 -12.37 -14.91
C LYS A 345 11.48 -11.36 -15.94
N THR A 346 10.35 -11.65 -16.58
CA THR A 346 9.83 -10.83 -17.69
C THR A 346 8.71 -9.90 -17.26
N PHE A 347 7.96 -10.23 -16.20
CA PHE A 347 6.91 -9.37 -15.66
C PHE A 347 7.40 -8.41 -14.57
N ALA A 348 8.43 -8.78 -13.79
CA ALA A 348 8.97 -7.92 -12.74
C ALA A 348 9.36 -6.51 -13.22
N PRO A 349 10.02 -6.32 -14.39
CA PRO A 349 10.30 -4.97 -14.91
C PRO A 349 9.04 -4.15 -15.17
N VAL A 350 7.97 -4.79 -15.67
CA VAL A 350 6.68 -4.11 -15.94
C VAL A 350 6.06 -3.60 -14.64
N VAL A 351 6.11 -4.42 -13.59
CA VAL A 351 5.63 -4.05 -12.26
C VAL A 351 6.48 -2.93 -11.67
N ILE A 352 7.81 -2.98 -11.78
CA ILE A 352 8.71 -1.91 -11.30
C ILE A 352 8.40 -0.59 -11.99
N ILE A 353 8.27 -0.58 -13.32
CA ILE A 353 7.94 0.63 -14.08
C ILE A 353 6.61 1.22 -13.59
N SER A 354 5.59 0.37 -13.40
CA SER A 354 4.29 0.79 -12.88
C SER A 354 4.38 1.36 -11.45
N PHE A 355 5.14 0.73 -10.56
CA PHE A 355 5.37 1.22 -9.20
C PHE A 355 6.07 2.57 -9.15
N CYS A 356 7.16 2.73 -9.91
CA CYS A 356 7.86 4.00 -10.01
C CYS A 356 6.94 5.08 -10.57
N GLY A 357 6.13 4.76 -11.58
CA GLY A 357 5.14 5.68 -12.14
C GLY A 357 4.08 6.08 -11.11
N ILE A 358 3.57 5.14 -10.32
CA ILE A 358 2.57 5.44 -9.27
C ILE A 358 3.20 6.27 -8.15
N TRP A 359 4.42 5.96 -7.74
CA TRP A 359 5.14 6.78 -6.75
C TRP A 359 5.32 8.22 -7.26
N MET A 360 5.75 8.40 -8.53
CA MET A 360 5.85 9.72 -9.15
C MET A 360 4.48 10.41 -9.29
N GLU A 361 3.43 9.66 -9.58
CA GLU A 361 2.07 10.17 -9.68
C GLU A 361 1.59 10.74 -8.34
N ARG A 362 1.76 9.99 -7.25
CA ARG A 362 1.38 10.44 -5.90
C ARG A 362 2.22 11.63 -5.46
N TRP A 363 3.51 11.66 -5.79
CA TRP A 363 4.36 12.83 -5.60
C TRP A 363 3.78 14.04 -6.34
N MET A 364 3.39 13.88 -7.60
CA MET A 364 2.85 14.95 -8.43
C MET A 364 1.47 15.48 -7.97
N LEU A 365 0.74 14.72 -7.15
CA LEU A 365 -0.47 15.26 -6.52
C LEU A 365 -0.16 16.30 -5.45
N ILE A 366 0.98 16.15 -4.77
CA ILE A 366 1.35 16.91 -3.58
C ILE A 366 2.32 18.05 -3.93
N THR A 367 3.36 17.76 -4.69
CA THR A 367 4.53 18.63 -4.83
C THR A 367 4.28 19.95 -5.56
N PRO A 368 3.36 20.07 -6.55
CA PRO A 368 3.02 21.37 -7.12
C PRO A 368 2.54 22.40 -6.07
N ALA A 369 1.87 21.95 -5.01
CA ALA A 369 1.46 22.84 -3.92
C ALA A 369 2.65 23.34 -3.08
N ALA A 370 3.75 22.58 -3.04
CA ALA A 370 5.01 22.93 -2.38
C ALA A 370 5.83 23.96 -3.14
N TRP A 371 5.71 23.93 -4.48
CA TRP A 371 6.61 24.61 -5.39
C TRP A 371 5.98 25.91 -5.86
N TYR A 372 6.19 26.96 -5.08
CA TYR A 372 5.76 28.31 -5.40
C TYR A 372 6.97 29.20 -5.73
N PHE A 373 6.71 30.21 -6.57
CA PHE A 373 7.67 31.25 -6.88
C PHE A 373 7.66 32.27 -5.75
N ASP A 374 8.81 32.51 -5.13
CA ASP A 374 8.96 33.54 -4.12
C ASP A 374 9.42 34.83 -4.81
N ALA A 375 8.50 35.80 -4.85
CA ALA A 375 8.72 37.09 -5.50
C ALA A 375 9.74 37.95 -4.75
N GLU A 376 9.96 37.72 -3.45
CA GLU A 376 10.93 38.48 -2.65
C GLU A 376 12.37 38.03 -2.93
N THR A 377 12.57 36.71 -3.10
CA THR A 377 13.90 36.14 -3.40
C THR A 377 14.17 36.01 -4.90
N GLY A 378 13.17 36.22 -5.75
CA GLY A 378 13.27 36.12 -7.21
C GLY A 378 13.54 34.69 -7.72
N HIS A 379 13.41 33.69 -6.84
CA HIS A 379 13.64 32.28 -7.13
C HIS A 379 12.42 31.46 -6.70
N TYR A 380 12.31 30.25 -7.24
CA TYR A 380 11.40 29.28 -6.62
C TYR A 380 11.89 28.95 -5.22
N ALA A 381 10.95 28.81 -4.27
CA ALA A 381 11.27 28.57 -2.87
C ALA A 381 12.32 27.47 -2.71
N HIS A 382 12.23 26.39 -3.50
CA HIS A 382 13.20 25.30 -3.55
C HIS A 382 13.43 24.81 -4.99
N GLY A 383 14.64 24.33 -5.29
CA GLY A 383 14.93 23.69 -6.58
C GLY A 383 14.29 22.30 -6.72
N LEU A 384 13.85 21.96 -7.94
CA LEU A 384 13.24 20.66 -8.27
C LEU A 384 14.07 19.47 -7.80
N MET A 385 15.38 19.52 -8.01
CA MET A 385 16.27 18.42 -7.63
C MET A 385 16.33 18.22 -6.13
N THR A 386 16.23 19.28 -5.34
CA THR A 386 16.17 19.19 -3.87
C THR A 386 14.93 18.42 -3.44
N LEU A 387 13.77 18.75 -4.01
CA LEU A 387 12.50 18.04 -3.73
C LEU A 387 12.60 16.55 -4.12
N VAL A 388 13.14 16.24 -5.29
CA VAL A 388 13.27 14.87 -5.78
C VAL A 388 14.24 14.06 -4.91
N ILE A 389 15.42 14.61 -4.60
CA ILE A 389 16.43 13.92 -3.79
C ILE A 389 15.91 13.68 -2.37
N ALA A 390 15.33 14.71 -1.74
CA ALA A 390 14.75 14.58 -0.41
C ALA A 390 13.69 13.47 -0.39
N ASP A 391 12.78 13.48 -1.37
CA ASP A 391 11.67 12.53 -1.40
C ASP A 391 12.10 11.09 -1.70
N VAL A 392 13.08 10.89 -2.57
CA VAL A 392 13.66 9.55 -2.83
C VAL A 392 14.38 9.01 -1.59
N LEU A 393 15.15 9.84 -0.88
CA LEU A 393 15.85 9.41 0.33
C LEU A 393 14.86 9.10 1.46
N VAL A 394 13.82 9.93 1.64
CA VAL A 394 12.74 9.67 2.60
C VAL A 394 11.98 8.39 2.23
N PHE A 395 11.69 8.15 0.94
CA PHE A 395 11.12 6.89 0.44
C PHE A 395 11.97 5.68 0.85
N VAL A 396 13.30 5.76 0.68
CA VAL A 396 14.22 4.68 1.11
C VAL A 396 14.09 4.42 2.61
N GLY A 397 13.95 5.46 3.43
CA GLY A 397 13.71 5.33 4.87
C GLY A 397 12.43 4.59 5.21
N PHE A 398 11.32 5.02 4.61
CA PHE A 398 10.02 4.37 4.79
C PHE A 398 10.00 2.94 4.24
N LEU A 399 10.67 2.67 3.12
CA LEU A 399 10.82 1.32 2.57
C LEU A 399 11.58 0.41 3.53
N GLY A 400 12.68 0.90 4.11
CA GLY A 400 13.45 0.16 5.12
C GLY A 400 12.60 -0.18 6.34
N LEU A 401 11.84 0.80 6.85
CA LEU A 401 10.92 0.61 7.98
C LEU A 401 9.80 -0.37 7.66
N PHE A 402 9.16 -0.23 6.49
CA PHE A 402 8.10 -1.12 6.01
C PHE A 402 8.61 -2.56 5.91
N LEU A 403 9.76 -2.77 5.26
CA LEU A 403 10.35 -4.10 5.10
C LEU A 403 10.74 -4.73 6.45
N LEU A 404 11.23 -3.93 7.39
CA LEU A 404 11.57 -4.39 8.74
C LEU A 404 10.33 -4.91 9.48
N VAL A 405 9.26 -4.11 9.57
CA VAL A 405 8.04 -4.51 10.29
C VAL A 405 7.31 -5.63 9.57
N TYR A 406 7.24 -5.57 8.24
CA TYR A 406 6.62 -6.59 7.39
C TYR A 406 7.29 -7.95 7.56
N THR A 407 8.63 -7.99 7.41
CA THR A 407 9.38 -9.24 7.46
C THR A 407 9.35 -9.84 8.86
N ASN A 408 9.46 -9.00 9.90
CA ASN A 408 9.33 -9.45 11.28
C ASN A 408 7.93 -10.03 11.57
N TYR A 409 6.88 -9.45 10.99
CA TYR A 409 5.52 -9.97 11.13
C TYR A 409 5.32 -11.29 10.41
N LEU A 410 5.79 -11.39 9.16
CA LEU A 410 5.68 -12.59 8.33
C LEU A 410 6.48 -13.76 8.93
N PHE A 411 7.69 -13.51 9.43
CA PHE A 411 8.57 -14.55 9.97
C PHE A 411 8.09 -15.17 11.29
N LYS A 412 7.17 -14.48 12.00
CA LYS A 412 6.57 -14.97 13.24
C LYS A 412 5.29 -15.80 13.00
N ARG A 413 4.95 -16.10 11.75
CA ARG A 413 3.74 -16.84 11.36
C ARG A 413 4.07 -17.92 10.35
N PRO A 414 3.25 -18.98 10.24
CA PRO A 414 3.27 -19.86 9.07
C PRO A 414 3.07 -19.02 7.80
N VAL A 415 4.02 -19.12 6.87
CA VAL A 415 4.07 -18.26 5.66
C VAL A 415 2.91 -18.48 4.70
N MET A 416 2.23 -19.62 4.79
CA MET A 416 1.01 -19.94 4.06
C MET A 416 -0.10 -20.32 5.06
N PRO A 417 -1.38 -20.13 4.69
CA PRO A 417 -2.50 -20.49 5.55
C PRO A 417 -2.77 -22.00 5.52
N ILE A 418 -1.93 -22.77 6.21
CA ILE A 418 -1.90 -24.24 6.18
C ILE A 418 -3.20 -24.91 6.64
N SER A 419 -4.00 -24.23 7.46
CA SER A 419 -5.31 -24.72 7.93
C SER A 419 -6.47 -24.34 7.01
N ASP A 420 -6.24 -23.56 5.94
CA ASP A 420 -7.31 -23.12 5.05
C ASP A 420 -7.80 -24.28 4.16
N PRO A 421 -9.09 -24.67 4.23
CA PRO A 421 -9.64 -25.77 3.45
C PRO A 421 -9.48 -25.63 1.92
N ARG A 422 -9.26 -24.39 1.43
CA ARG A 422 -9.10 -24.11 0.00
C ARG A 422 -7.65 -24.11 -0.45
N LEU A 423 -6.67 -24.16 0.46
CA LEU A 423 -5.26 -24.16 0.09
C LEU A 423 -4.88 -25.32 -0.86
N PRO A 424 -5.33 -26.58 -0.64
CA PRO A 424 -5.07 -27.69 -1.56
C PRO A 424 -5.53 -27.42 -2.99
N LEU A 425 -6.68 -26.76 -3.16
CA LEU A 425 -7.23 -26.42 -4.47
C LEU A 425 -6.37 -25.40 -5.23
N GLY A 426 -5.64 -24.56 -4.50
CA GLY A 426 -4.72 -23.57 -5.08
C GLY A 426 -3.38 -24.16 -5.49
N ILE A 427 -2.79 -25.01 -4.62
CA ILE A 427 -1.46 -25.59 -4.84
C ILE A 427 -1.46 -26.68 -5.92
N HIS A 428 -2.53 -27.46 -6.04
CA HIS A 428 -2.66 -28.55 -7.02
C HIS A 428 -3.28 -28.10 -8.35
N ARG A 429 -3.35 -26.78 -8.59
CA ARG A 429 -3.89 -26.25 -9.82
C ARG A 429 -2.86 -26.29 -10.95
N HIS A 430 -3.27 -26.84 -12.10
CA HIS A 430 -2.45 -26.95 -13.30
C HIS A 430 -2.79 -25.91 -14.37
#